data_AF-A0A2A9NSL7-F1
#
_entry.id   AF-A0A2A9NSL7-F1
#
_cell.length_a   1.000
_cell.length_b   1.000
_cell.length_c   1.000
_cell.angle_alpha   90.00
_cell.angle_beta   90.00
_cell.angle_gamma   90.00
#
_symmetry.space_group_name_H-M   'P 1'
#
loop_
_entity.id
_entity.type
_entity.pdbx_description
1 polymer ?
#
loop_
_entity_poly.entity_id
_entity_poly.type
_entity_poly.pdbx_seq_one_letter_code
_entity_poly.pdbx_strand_id
1 'polypeptide(L)'
;MSFARPRLLVGLQPYIRVISRPPSLHASFQARRLLSSSTSYRAQPSPHHHSAAVTNAKDIDPYKDGPSALDKAVHIFFFTEIIRGMWVVLENFFRPPYTIMYPFEKGPLSPRFRGEHALRRYPSGEERCIACKLCEAICPAQAITIESEAREDGSRKTTKYDIDMTKCIYCGFCQEACPVDAIVETQNQEFSTETREELLYNKEKLLANGDKYEAEIAANLHSEHVYR
;
A
#
# COMPACT_ATOMS: atom_id res chain seq x y z
N MET A 1 6.22 -63.22 -29.70
CA MET A 1 4.96 -62.70 -30.28
C MET A 1 4.82 -61.26 -29.79
N SER A 2 5.54 -60.29 -30.36
CA SER A 2 5.14 -59.41 -31.49
C SER A 2 3.64 -59.11 -31.57
N PHE A 3 3.29 -57.82 -31.52
CA PHE A 3 2.13 -57.07 -32.05
C PHE A 3 1.87 -55.90 -31.09
N ALA A 4 2.47 -54.71 -31.28
CA ALA A 4 2.14 -53.64 -32.24
C ALA A 4 0.96 -52.73 -31.80
N ARG A 5 1.29 -51.43 -31.75
CA ARG A 5 0.58 -50.16 -31.42
C ARG A 5 -0.75 -49.93 -32.18
N PRO A 6 -1.65 -49.00 -31.75
CA PRO A 6 -1.42 -47.53 -31.90
C PRO A 6 -1.93 -46.66 -30.72
N ARG A 7 -1.16 -45.70 -30.18
CA ARG A 7 -1.01 -44.29 -30.60
C ARG A 7 -2.31 -43.61 -31.07
N LEU A 8 -3.06 -43.03 -30.13
CA LEU A 8 -3.97 -41.91 -30.39
C LEU A 8 -3.42 -40.66 -29.69
N LEU A 9 -3.00 -39.74 -30.55
CA LEU A 9 -2.57 -38.38 -30.29
C LEU A 9 -3.80 -37.50 -30.16
N VAL A 10 -4.02 -36.86 -29.01
CA VAL A 10 -4.65 -35.53 -28.96
C VAL A 10 -4.05 -34.77 -27.79
N GLY A 11 -2.90 -34.15 -28.03
CA GLY A 11 -2.43 -33.03 -27.22
C GLY A 11 -3.19 -31.78 -27.63
N LEU A 12 -3.99 -31.23 -26.71
CA LEU A 12 -4.57 -29.90 -26.84
C LEU A 12 -4.07 -29.06 -25.67
N GLN A 13 -2.83 -28.57 -25.82
CA GLN A 13 -2.32 -27.43 -25.08
C GLN A 13 -3.04 -26.17 -25.60
N PRO A 14 -3.55 -25.26 -24.77
CA PRO A 14 -4.02 -23.96 -25.25
C PRO A 14 -2.80 -23.14 -25.72
N TYR A 15 -2.66 -23.02 -27.04
CA TYR A 15 -1.64 -22.23 -27.70
C TYR A 15 -2.03 -20.75 -27.64
N ILE A 16 -1.53 -20.04 -26.64
CA ILE A 16 -1.63 -18.57 -26.57
C ILE A 16 -0.76 -18.00 -27.71
N ARG A 17 -1.42 -17.40 -28.71
CA ARG A 17 -0.75 -16.60 -29.74
C ARG A 17 -0.15 -15.35 -29.10
N VAL A 18 1.14 -15.40 -28.78
CA VAL A 18 1.96 -14.20 -28.56
C VAL A 18 2.25 -13.61 -29.94
N ILE A 19 1.68 -12.45 -30.24
CA ILE A 19 2.01 -11.67 -31.43
C ILE A 19 3.39 -11.05 -31.19
N SER A 20 4.44 -11.67 -31.72
CA SER A 20 5.77 -11.08 -31.83
C SER A 20 5.80 -10.09 -33.00
N ARG A 21 5.96 -8.80 -32.71
CA ARG A 21 6.30 -7.80 -33.74
C ARG A 21 7.83 -7.85 -33.99
N PRO A 22 8.29 -7.84 -35.25
CA PRO A 22 9.71 -7.90 -35.58
C PRO A 22 10.41 -6.56 -35.28
N PRO A 23 11.73 -6.57 -35.00
CA PRO A 23 12.52 -5.37 -34.89
C PRO A 23 13.12 -5.03 -36.26
N SER A 24 12.67 -3.94 -36.89
CA SER A 24 13.43 -3.37 -38.00
C SER A 24 13.14 -1.90 -38.23
N LEU A 25 14.24 -1.14 -38.23
CA LEU A 25 14.50 0.14 -38.89
C LEU A 25 14.20 1.41 -38.09
N HIS A 26 15.32 1.93 -37.56
CA HIS A 26 15.58 3.30 -37.18
C HIS A 26 14.92 4.31 -38.13
N ALA A 27 13.92 5.04 -37.62
CA ALA A 27 13.61 6.38 -38.07
C ALA A 27 14.18 7.35 -37.04
N SER A 28 15.19 8.12 -37.45
CA SER A 28 15.77 9.21 -36.70
C SER A 28 14.73 10.31 -36.47
N PHE A 29 13.95 10.19 -35.40
CA PHE A 29 13.23 11.33 -34.84
C PHE A 29 14.21 12.11 -33.98
N GLN A 30 14.63 13.28 -34.48
CA GLN A 30 15.31 14.28 -33.68
C GLN A 30 14.41 14.66 -32.50
N ALA A 31 14.70 14.11 -31.33
CA ALA A 31 14.17 14.60 -30.07
C ALA A 31 14.80 15.98 -29.82
N ARG A 32 14.08 17.05 -30.14
CA ARG A 32 14.37 18.35 -29.54
C ARG A 32 14.23 18.17 -28.04
N ARG A 33 15.39 18.21 -27.37
CA ARG A 33 15.54 18.23 -25.91
C ARG A 33 14.85 19.49 -25.39
N LEU A 34 13.55 19.42 -25.12
CA LEU A 34 12.92 20.40 -24.23
C LEU A 34 13.49 20.11 -22.85
N LEU A 35 14.38 21.00 -22.42
CA LEU A 35 14.86 21.08 -21.05
C LEU A 35 13.63 21.10 -20.14
N SER A 36 13.32 19.94 -19.56
CA SER A 36 12.51 19.83 -18.36
C SER A 36 13.29 20.52 -17.26
N SER A 37 13.11 21.83 -17.14
CA SER A 37 13.30 22.51 -15.87
C SER A 37 12.22 21.95 -14.96
N SER A 38 12.60 20.97 -14.13
CA SER A 38 11.88 20.60 -12.94
C SER A 38 11.75 21.84 -12.07
N THR A 39 10.66 22.59 -12.25
CA THR A 39 10.24 23.57 -11.27
C THR A 39 9.92 22.76 -10.03
N SER A 40 10.84 22.81 -9.08
CA SER A 40 10.62 22.34 -7.72
C SER A 40 9.30 22.94 -7.26
N TYR A 41 8.35 22.10 -6.83
CA TYR A 41 7.19 22.56 -6.07
C TYR A 41 7.68 23.01 -4.68
N ARG A 42 8.40 24.12 -4.66
CA ARG A 42 8.47 24.98 -3.50
C ARG A 42 7.04 25.48 -3.35
N ALA A 43 6.39 25.19 -2.23
CA ALA A 43 5.16 25.84 -1.85
C ALA A 43 5.43 27.36 -1.83
N GLN A 44 5.15 28.00 -2.96
CA GLN A 44 5.11 29.44 -3.05
C GLN A 44 3.88 29.84 -2.24
N PRO A 45 4.00 30.66 -1.18
CA PRO A 45 2.82 31.33 -0.68
C PRO A 45 2.28 32.13 -1.86
N SER A 46 1.05 31.83 -2.27
CA SER A 46 0.39 32.51 -3.37
C SER A 46 0.53 34.02 -3.14
N PRO A 47 1.13 34.77 -4.08
CA PRO A 47 1.10 36.21 -3.98
C PRO A 47 -0.32 36.61 -4.36
N HIS A 48 -1.24 36.60 -3.38
CA HIS A 48 -2.40 37.47 -3.43
C HIS A 48 -1.90 38.92 -3.26
N HIS A 49 -1.06 39.38 -4.21
CA HIS A 49 -0.91 40.78 -4.51
C HIS A 49 -2.17 41.19 -5.27
N HIS A 50 -3.27 41.35 -4.52
CA HIS A 50 -4.16 42.45 -4.84
C HIS A 50 -3.33 43.71 -4.59
N SER A 51 -2.70 44.23 -5.64
CA SER A 51 -2.21 45.60 -5.63
C SER A 51 -3.41 46.49 -5.37
N ALA A 52 -3.60 46.82 -4.10
CA ALA A 52 -4.51 47.86 -3.66
C ALA A 52 -3.96 49.19 -4.18
N ALA A 53 -4.33 49.55 -5.41
CA ALA A 53 -4.47 50.95 -5.75
C ALA A 53 -5.48 51.50 -4.75
N VAL A 54 -4.99 52.29 -3.78
CA VAL A 54 -5.82 52.98 -2.81
C VAL A 54 -6.55 54.10 -3.54
N THR A 55 -7.61 53.74 -4.25
CA THR A 55 -8.77 54.61 -4.45
C THR A 55 -9.64 54.43 -3.22
N ASN A 56 -10.05 55.54 -2.60
CA ASN A 56 -10.87 55.63 -1.38
C ASN A 56 -11.57 54.33 -0.96
N ALA A 57 -11.25 53.83 0.24
CA ALA A 57 -11.82 52.63 0.87
C ALA A 57 -13.34 52.70 1.16
N LYS A 58 -14.05 53.67 0.59
CA LYS A 58 -15.49 53.88 0.75
C LYS A 58 -16.34 53.36 -0.42
N ASP A 59 -15.74 53.08 -1.59
CA ASP A 59 -16.52 52.84 -2.82
C ASP A 59 -16.23 51.50 -3.53
N ILE A 60 -15.79 50.48 -2.79
CA ILE A 60 -15.79 49.11 -3.32
C ILE A 60 -17.06 48.43 -2.79
N ASP A 61 -18.16 48.61 -3.51
CA ASP A 61 -19.36 47.79 -3.29
C ASP A 61 -19.13 46.44 -3.98
N PRO A 62 -18.93 45.33 -3.24
CA PRO A 62 -18.69 44.01 -3.82
C PRO A 62 -19.88 43.49 -4.65
N TYR A 63 -21.02 44.21 -4.66
CA TYR A 63 -22.22 43.87 -5.42
C TYR A 63 -22.50 44.78 -6.62
N LYS A 64 -21.58 45.71 -6.96
CA LYS A 64 -21.79 46.66 -8.07
C LYS A 64 -21.97 45.97 -9.44
N ASP A 65 -21.26 44.86 -9.65
CA ASP A 65 -21.37 44.02 -10.85
C ASP A 65 -22.16 42.71 -10.55
N GLY A 66 -22.92 42.68 -9.45
CA GLY A 66 -23.68 41.52 -9.02
C GLY A 66 -24.98 41.35 -9.80
N PRO A 67 -25.59 40.14 -9.76
CA PRO A 67 -26.89 39.90 -10.37
C PRO A 67 -27.94 40.85 -9.78
N SER A 68 -28.89 41.26 -10.62
CA SER A 68 -29.89 42.26 -10.22
C SER A 68 -30.68 41.79 -9.00
N ALA A 69 -31.20 42.72 -8.19
CA ALA A 69 -31.97 42.36 -6.99
C ALA A 69 -33.16 41.45 -7.32
N LEU A 70 -33.71 41.57 -8.53
CA LEU A 70 -34.75 40.70 -9.05
C LEU A 70 -34.23 39.29 -9.34
N ASP A 71 -33.04 39.13 -9.94
CA ASP A 71 -32.44 37.82 -10.18
C ASP A 71 -32.21 37.07 -8.86
N LYS A 72 -31.69 37.76 -7.84
CA LYS A 72 -31.51 37.18 -6.50
C LYS A 72 -32.83 36.76 -5.87
N ALA A 73 -33.86 37.59 -5.98
CA ALA A 73 -35.20 37.24 -5.50
C ALA A 73 -35.75 36.01 -6.23
N VAL A 74 -35.59 35.92 -7.56
CA VAL A 74 -35.99 34.75 -8.35
C VAL A 74 -35.25 33.50 -7.90
N HIS A 75 -33.93 33.57 -7.73
CA HIS A 75 -33.13 32.43 -7.25
C HIS A 75 -33.55 31.96 -5.85
N ILE A 76 -33.92 32.87 -4.96
CA ILE A 76 -34.39 32.58 -3.59
C ILE A 76 -35.82 32.01 -3.61
N PHE A 77 -36.76 32.63 -4.33
CA PHE A 77 -38.17 32.20 -4.36
C PHE A 77 -38.35 30.87 -5.10
N PHE A 78 -37.64 30.67 -6.21
CA PHE A 78 -37.74 29.44 -7.01
C PHE A 78 -36.70 28.38 -6.61
N PHE A 79 -35.88 28.64 -5.59
CA PHE A 79 -34.88 27.72 -5.03
C PHE A 79 -34.02 27.01 -6.09
N THR A 80 -33.69 27.72 -7.17
CA THR A 80 -32.98 27.16 -8.32
C THR A 80 -31.63 26.52 -7.96
N GLU A 81 -30.94 27.04 -6.94
CA GLU A 81 -29.71 26.45 -6.39
C GLU A 81 -29.96 25.09 -5.72
N ILE A 82 -31.11 24.91 -5.06
CA ILE A 82 -31.52 23.62 -4.47
C ILE A 82 -31.81 22.61 -5.59
N ILE A 83 -32.49 23.04 -6.66
CA ILE A 83 -32.77 22.18 -7.82
C ILE A 83 -31.48 21.78 -8.53
N ARG A 84 -30.53 22.70 -8.67
CA ARG A 84 -29.19 22.39 -9.22
C ARG A 84 -28.46 21.35 -8.37
N GLY A 85 -28.51 21.46 -7.04
CA GLY A 85 -27.97 20.46 -6.13
C GLY A 85 -28.67 19.11 -6.24
N MET A 86 -30.01 19.12 -6.31
CA MET A 86 -30.84 17.91 -6.48
C MET A 86 -30.51 17.17 -7.77
N TRP A 87 -30.24 17.89 -8.85
CA TRP A 87 -29.84 17.30 -10.14
C TRP A 87 -28.53 16.53 -10.05
N VAL A 88 -27.52 17.05 -9.35
CA VAL A 88 -26.23 16.36 -9.14
C VAL A 88 -26.44 15.09 -8.30
N VAL A 89 -27.31 15.14 -7.29
CA VAL A 89 -27.65 13.97 -6.48
C VAL A 89 -28.38 12.92 -7.32
N LEU A 90 -29.32 13.33 -8.17
CA LEU A 90 -30.04 12.43 -9.07
C LEU A 90 -29.09 11.76 -10.08
N GLU A 91 -28.10 12.50 -10.60
CA GLU A 91 -27.07 11.94 -11.48
C GLU A 91 -26.22 10.88 -10.74
N ASN A 92 -25.86 11.14 -9.48
CA ASN A 92 -25.15 10.16 -8.66
C ASN A 92 -26.00 8.93 -8.30
N PHE A 93 -27.32 9.08 -8.17
CA PHE A 93 -28.22 7.96 -7.88
C PHE A 93 -28.25 6.90 -9.01
N PHE A 94 -28.09 7.33 -10.27
CA PHE A 94 -28.06 6.42 -11.42
C PHE A 94 -26.67 5.86 -11.75
N ARG A 95 -25.62 6.27 -11.04
CA ARG A 95 -24.29 5.67 -11.19
C ARG A 95 -24.24 4.30 -10.46
N PRO A 96 -23.53 3.30 -10.99
CA PRO A 96 -23.32 2.05 -10.27
C PRO A 96 -22.55 2.32 -8.95
N PRO A 97 -22.86 1.61 -7.87
CA PRO A 97 -22.19 1.81 -6.58
C PRO A 97 -20.74 1.30 -6.62
N TYR A 98 -19.85 1.97 -5.90
CA TYR A 98 -18.44 1.56 -5.74
C TYR A 98 -18.22 0.50 -4.66
N THR A 99 -19.29 0.01 -4.03
CA THR A 99 -19.22 -0.91 -2.88
C THR A 99 -18.77 -2.30 -3.34
N ILE A 100 -17.70 -2.81 -2.74
CA ILE A 100 -17.29 -4.22 -2.85
C ILE A 100 -18.05 -5.08 -1.83
N MET A 101 -18.31 -6.34 -2.17
CA MET A 101 -19.02 -7.28 -1.29
C MET A 101 -18.08 -7.96 -0.30
N TYR A 102 -17.59 -7.20 0.70
CA TYR A 102 -16.83 -7.78 1.80
C TYR A 102 -17.74 -8.72 2.63
N PRO A 103 -17.33 -9.96 2.97
CA PRO A 103 -15.99 -10.55 2.93
C PRO A 103 -15.65 -11.40 1.69
N PHE A 104 -16.56 -11.55 0.72
CA PHE A 104 -16.36 -12.41 -0.45
C PHE A 104 -15.40 -11.79 -1.47
N GLU A 105 -15.43 -10.46 -1.59
CA GLU A 105 -14.52 -9.67 -2.41
C GLU A 105 -13.68 -8.77 -1.50
N LYS A 106 -12.36 -8.85 -1.62
CA LYS A 106 -11.40 -8.01 -0.87
C LYS A 106 -10.78 -6.97 -1.79
N GLY A 107 -10.40 -5.83 -1.20
CA GLY A 107 -9.67 -4.80 -1.93
C GLY A 107 -8.31 -5.30 -2.43
N PRO A 108 -7.80 -4.77 -3.56
CA PRO A 108 -6.48 -5.14 -4.06
C PRO A 108 -5.38 -4.65 -3.09
N LEU A 109 -4.48 -5.55 -2.69
CA LEU A 109 -3.33 -5.23 -1.84
C LEU A 109 -2.04 -5.21 -2.66
N SER A 110 -1.14 -4.29 -2.32
CA SER A 110 0.21 -4.28 -2.89
C SER A 110 1.12 -5.32 -2.21
N PRO A 111 2.18 -5.82 -2.87
CA PRO A 111 3.17 -6.70 -2.24
C PRO A 111 3.91 -6.06 -1.05
N ARG A 112 3.94 -4.72 -0.97
CA ARG A 112 4.54 -3.93 0.11
C ARG A 112 3.60 -3.63 1.28
N PHE A 113 2.42 -4.25 1.29
CA PHE A 113 1.48 -4.04 2.38
C PHE A 113 2.07 -4.51 3.72
N ARG A 114 1.76 -3.76 4.78
CA ARG A 114 2.28 -3.96 6.13
C ARG A 114 1.15 -4.41 7.05
N GLY A 115 1.16 -5.68 7.43
CA GLY A 115 0.15 -6.31 8.29
C GLY A 115 0.75 -7.01 9.51
N GLU A 116 0.22 -8.18 9.85
CA GLU A 116 0.63 -8.96 11.00
C GLU A 116 2.12 -9.35 10.92
N HIS A 117 2.83 -9.32 12.05
CA HIS A 117 4.24 -9.69 12.08
C HIS A 117 4.42 -11.20 12.08
N ALA A 118 5.50 -11.66 11.43
CA ALA A 118 5.89 -13.06 11.39
C ALA A 118 7.41 -13.20 11.51
N LEU A 119 7.85 -14.25 12.21
CA LEU A 119 9.25 -14.69 12.20
C LEU A 119 9.43 -15.84 11.21
N ARG A 120 10.37 -15.69 10.29
CA ARG A 120 10.63 -16.67 9.24
C ARG A 120 11.74 -17.65 9.59
N ARG A 121 11.71 -18.78 8.88
CA ARG A 121 12.76 -19.81 8.91
C ARG A 121 13.58 -19.80 7.62
N TYR A 122 14.78 -20.34 7.69
CA TYR A 122 15.56 -20.73 6.53
C TYR A 122 14.90 -21.93 5.83
N PRO A 123 15.24 -22.19 4.56
CA PRO A 123 14.79 -23.41 3.87
C PRO A 123 15.21 -24.72 4.57
N SER A 124 16.22 -24.67 5.44
CA SER A 124 16.64 -25.78 6.30
C SER A 124 15.70 -26.04 7.49
N GLY A 125 14.75 -25.15 7.76
CA GLY A 125 13.85 -25.19 8.92
C GLY A 125 14.37 -24.46 10.17
N GLU A 126 15.62 -23.99 10.16
CA GLU A 126 16.18 -23.21 11.26
C GLU A 126 15.59 -21.79 11.29
N GLU A 127 15.35 -21.23 12.47
CA GLU A 127 14.91 -19.83 12.58
C GLU A 127 15.99 -18.85 12.09
N ARG A 128 15.57 -17.82 11.33
CA ARG A 128 16.48 -16.81 10.77
C ARG A 128 17.06 -15.87 11.81
N CYS A 129 16.34 -15.66 12.92
CA CYS A 129 16.74 -14.69 13.94
C CYS A 129 18.08 -15.07 14.57
N ILE A 130 19.01 -14.10 14.60
CA ILE A 130 20.34 -14.22 15.22
C ILE A 130 20.47 -13.40 16.51
N ALA A 131 19.35 -12.94 17.07
CA ALA A 131 19.30 -12.14 18.30
C ALA A 131 20.19 -10.87 18.28
N CYS A 132 20.28 -10.17 17.14
CA CYS A 132 21.10 -8.97 16.98
C CYS A 132 20.57 -7.71 17.70
N LYS A 133 19.30 -7.72 18.14
CA LYS A 133 18.60 -6.62 18.83
C LYS A 133 18.49 -5.30 18.04
N LEU A 134 18.80 -5.29 16.75
CA LEU A 134 18.62 -4.11 15.89
C LEU A 134 17.14 -3.71 15.77
N CYS A 135 16.24 -4.69 15.66
CA CYS A 135 14.80 -4.45 15.54
C CYS A 135 14.20 -3.81 16.81
N GLU A 136 14.74 -4.14 17.98
CA GLU A 136 14.36 -3.54 19.26
C GLU A 136 14.84 -2.08 19.33
N ALA A 137 16.08 -1.82 18.91
CA ALA A 137 16.66 -0.48 18.92
C ALA A 137 15.98 0.50 17.95
N ILE A 138 15.57 0.03 16.75
CA ILE A 138 14.94 0.88 15.73
C ILE A 138 13.44 1.11 15.97
N CYS A 139 12.80 0.30 16.83
CA CYS A 139 11.36 0.37 17.03
C CYS A 139 10.97 1.72 17.67
N PRO A 140 10.24 2.60 16.96
CA PRO A 140 9.94 3.95 17.45
C PRO A 140 9.02 3.94 18.67
N ALA A 141 8.17 2.90 18.79
CA ALA A 141 7.24 2.72 19.91
C ALA A 141 7.76 1.77 21.00
N GLN A 142 8.99 1.26 20.87
CA GLN A 142 9.58 0.28 21.80
C GLN A 142 8.61 -0.87 22.14
N ALA A 143 8.02 -1.44 21.10
CA ALA A 143 7.03 -2.52 21.20
C ALA A 143 7.66 -3.91 21.34
N ILE A 144 8.94 -4.05 20.99
CA ILE A 144 9.66 -5.33 20.91
C ILE A 144 10.58 -5.47 22.12
N THR A 145 10.57 -6.64 22.75
CA THR A 145 11.49 -7.00 23.84
C THR A 145 12.24 -8.29 23.48
N ILE A 146 13.59 -8.26 23.51
CA ILE A 146 14.41 -9.39 23.06
C ILE A 146 15.41 -9.81 24.14
N GLU A 147 15.35 -11.08 24.53
CA GLU A 147 16.35 -11.75 25.37
C GLU A 147 17.08 -12.83 24.56
N SER A 148 18.40 -12.92 24.75
CA SER A 148 19.28 -13.75 23.93
C SER A 148 20.16 -14.65 24.79
N GLU A 149 20.19 -15.93 24.48
CA GLU A 149 21.07 -16.91 25.14
C GLU A 149 21.81 -17.74 24.09
N ALA A 150 22.94 -18.32 24.49
CA ALA A 150 23.67 -19.26 23.64
C ALA A 150 22.99 -20.64 23.74
N ARG A 151 22.66 -21.23 22.59
CA ARG A 151 22.17 -22.60 22.53
C ARG A 151 23.34 -23.59 22.66
N GLU A 152 23.02 -24.85 22.96
CA GLU A 152 23.98 -25.97 23.05
C GLU A 152 24.89 -26.09 21.81
N ASP A 153 24.38 -25.72 20.63
CA ASP A 153 25.11 -25.71 19.36
C ASP A 153 26.10 -24.53 19.22
N GLY A 154 26.21 -23.66 20.23
CA GLY A 154 27.03 -22.44 20.20
C GLY A 154 26.42 -21.28 19.39
N SER A 155 25.27 -21.50 18.73
CA SER A 155 24.55 -20.44 18.02
C SER A 155 23.82 -19.52 19.00
N ARG A 156 23.82 -18.21 18.71
CA ARG A 156 23.07 -17.21 19.49
C ARG A 156 21.63 -17.14 18.99
N LYS A 157 20.67 -17.43 19.85
CA LYS A 157 19.24 -17.42 19.53
C LYS A 157 18.45 -16.65 20.59
N THR A 158 17.21 -16.31 20.25
CA THR A 158 16.33 -15.60 21.18
C THR A 158 15.62 -16.60 22.08
N THR A 159 15.65 -16.39 23.39
CA THR A 159 14.80 -17.13 24.33
C THR A 159 13.42 -16.50 24.40
N LYS A 160 13.40 -15.17 24.43
CA LYS A 160 12.20 -14.35 24.44
C LYS A 160 12.24 -13.37 23.28
N TYR A 161 11.16 -13.33 22.52
CA TYR A 161 10.95 -12.39 21.45
C TYR A 161 9.48 -12.01 21.47
N ASP A 162 9.17 -10.95 22.21
CA ASP A 162 7.79 -10.55 22.44
C ASP A 162 7.52 -9.24 21.71
N ILE A 163 6.37 -9.15 21.05
CA ILE A 163 5.88 -7.94 20.41
C ILE A 163 4.51 -7.60 20.98
N ASP A 164 4.39 -6.41 21.52
CA ASP A 164 3.09 -5.85 21.90
C ASP A 164 2.43 -5.17 20.69
N MET A 165 1.44 -5.83 20.08
CA MET A 165 0.70 -5.29 18.94
C MET A 165 -0.14 -4.06 19.29
N THR A 166 -0.39 -3.80 20.58
CA THR A 166 -1.08 -2.59 21.03
C THR A 166 -0.18 -1.36 21.04
N LYS A 167 1.14 -1.56 21.15
CA LYS A 167 2.15 -0.50 21.02
C LYS A 167 2.67 -0.37 19.58
N CYS A 168 2.66 -1.44 18.82
CA CYS A 168 3.18 -1.44 17.46
C CYS A 168 2.38 -0.49 16.54
N ILE A 169 3.09 0.35 15.79
CA ILE A 169 2.49 1.30 14.83
C ILE A 169 2.58 0.82 13.37
N TYR A 170 3.00 -0.42 13.12
CA TYR A 170 3.09 -1.04 11.79
C TYR A 170 3.89 -0.21 10.77
N CYS A 171 5.03 0.32 11.22
CA CYS A 171 5.89 1.19 10.40
C CYS A 171 6.79 0.44 9.41
N GLY A 172 7.04 -0.86 9.60
CA GLY A 172 7.96 -1.63 8.75
C GLY A 172 9.45 -1.49 9.02
N PHE A 173 9.88 -0.63 9.97
CA PHE A 173 11.32 -0.45 10.26
C PHE A 173 12.01 -1.72 10.76
N CYS A 174 11.29 -2.59 11.47
CA CYS A 174 11.83 -3.87 11.91
C CYS A 174 12.18 -4.80 10.73
N GLN A 175 11.42 -4.72 9.64
CA GLN A 175 11.64 -5.53 8.44
C GLN A 175 12.85 -5.04 7.65
N GLU A 176 13.06 -3.73 7.58
CA GLU A 176 14.20 -3.12 6.86
C GLU A 176 15.50 -3.17 7.68
N ALA A 177 15.41 -3.05 9.01
CA ALA A 177 16.58 -3.09 9.88
C ALA A 177 17.13 -4.49 10.11
N CYS A 178 16.38 -5.55 9.79
CA CYS A 178 16.81 -6.91 10.05
C CYS A 178 17.88 -7.34 9.03
N PRO A 179 19.12 -7.65 9.46
CA PRO A 179 20.21 -7.99 8.53
C PRO A 179 20.05 -9.35 7.85
N VAL A 180 19.11 -10.17 8.32
CA VAL A 180 18.89 -11.56 7.89
C VAL A 180 17.45 -11.83 7.46
N ASP A 181 16.63 -10.78 7.32
CA ASP A 181 15.19 -10.86 7.01
C ASP A 181 14.42 -11.84 7.94
N ALA A 182 14.73 -11.82 9.24
CA ALA A 182 14.11 -12.73 10.21
C ALA A 182 12.69 -12.34 10.57
N ILE A 183 12.44 -11.04 10.81
CA ILE A 183 11.11 -10.50 11.07
C ILE A 183 10.60 -9.80 9.82
N VAL A 184 9.35 -10.07 9.49
CA VAL A 184 8.67 -9.50 8.33
C VAL A 184 7.24 -9.15 8.70
N GLU A 185 6.69 -8.15 8.01
CA GLU A 185 5.27 -7.86 8.06
C GLU A 185 4.57 -8.61 6.92
N THR A 186 3.48 -9.30 7.24
CA THR A 186 2.70 -10.13 6.31
C THR A 186 1.58 -9.32 5.66
N GLN A 187 0.84 -9.95 4.73
CA GLN A 187 -0.36 -9.36 4.14
C GLN A 187 -1.62 -9.56 4.99
N ASN A 188 -1.53 -10.28 6.12
CA ASN A 188 -2.67 -10.51 6.98
C ASN A 188 -3.03 -9.22 7.75
N GLN A 189 -4.25 -8.73 7.54
CA GLN A 189 -4.80 -7.56 8.24
C GLN A 189 -5.97 -7.93 9.18
N GLU A 190 -6.51 -9.15 9.03
CA GLU A 190 -7.74 -9.59 9.70
C GLU A 190 -7.41 -10.46 10.92
N PHE A 191 -6.80 -9.85 11.93
CA PHE A 191 -6.40 -10.52 13.18
C PHE A 191 -6.96 -9.81 14.43
N SER A 192 -8.13 -9.18 14.31
CA SER A 192 -8.83 -8.63 15.47
C SER A 192 -9.16 -9.73 16.48
N THR A 193 -8.83 -9.48 17.75
CA THR A 193 -9.05 -10.41 18.86
C THR A 193 -10.03 -9.82 19.86
N GLU A 194 -10.67 -10.68 20.65
CA GLU A 194 -11.64 -10.25 21.67
C GLU A 194 -10.96 -9.73 22.94
N THR A 195 -9.79 -10.30 23.27
CA THR A 195 -9.02 -9.91 24.46
C THR A 195 -7.74 -9.15 24.10
N ARG A 196 -7.26 -8.33 25.02
CA ARG A 196 -5.99 -7.60 24.89
C ARG A 196 -4.77 -8.53 24.99
N GLU A 197 -4.87 -9.57 25.81
CA GLU A 197 -3.77 -10.50 26.07
C GLU A 197 -3.38 -11.27 24.81
N GLU A 198 -4.35 -11.56 23.93
CA GLU A 198 -4.08 -12.19 22.64
C GLU A 198 -3.22 -11.33 21.69
N LEU A 199 -3.20 -10.00 21.88
CA LEU A 199 -2.38 -9.04 21.12
C LEU A 199 -0.94 -8.89 21.64
N LEU A 200 -0.63 -9.53 22.76
CA LEU A 200 0.74 -9.66 23.26
C LEU A 200 1.32 -10.94 22.64
N TYR A 201 2.09 -10.77 21.57
CA TYR A 201 2.59 -11.91 20.81
C TYR A 201 3.92 -12.38 21.39
N ASN A 202 3.97 -13.67 21.72
CA ASN A 202 5.19 -14.36 22.08
C ASN A 202 5.93 -14.84 20.82
N LYS A 203 7.20 -15.24 21.00
CA LYS A 203 8.05 -15.81 19.94
C LYS A 203 7.35 -16.95 19.17
N GLU A 204 6.68 -17.84 19.89
CA GLU A 204 6.02 -19.02 19.32
C GLU A 204 4.87 -18.65 18.37
N LYS A 205 4.05 -17.66 18.76
CA LYS A 205 2.96 -17.15 17.92
C LYS A 205 3.50 -16.52 16.64
N LEU A 206 4.58 -15.75 16.74
CA LEU A 206 5.23 -15.14 15.58
C LEU A 206 5.85 -16.16 14.63
N LEU A 207 6.41 -17.25 15.16
CA LEU A 207 6.91 -18.37 14.35
C LEU A 207 5.76 -19.12 13.69
N ALA A 208 4.67 -19.39 14.40
CA ALA A 208 3.47 -20.01 13.84
C ALA A 208 2.87 -19.18 12.69
N ASN A 209 2.87 -17.85 12.81
CA ASN A 209 2.48 -16.95 11.73
C ASN A 209 3.42 -17.05 10.53
N GLY A 210 4.73 -17.13 10.78
CA GLY A 210 5.73 -17.37 9.74
C GLY A 210 5.47 -18.68 9.00
N ASP A 211 5.28 -19.77 9.73
CA ASP A 211 5.03 -21.09 9.16
C ASP A 211 3.71 -21.12 8.35
N LYS A 212 2.69 -20.37 8.78
CA LYS A 212 1.40 -20.24 8.08
C LYS A 212 1.50 -19.45 6.76
N TYR A 213 2.26 -18.34 6.76
CA TYR A 213 2.29 -17.38 5.65
C TYR A 213 3.59 -17.42 4.82
N GLU A 214 4.53 -18.32 5.10
CA GLU A 214 5.86 -18.35 4.49
C GLU A 214 5.83 -18.32 2.95
N ALA A 215 4.88 -19.04 2.33
CA ALA A 215 4.75 -19.08 0.87
C ALA A 215 4.37 -17.71 0.27
N GLU A 216 3.44 -17.01 0.91
CA GLU A 216 2.99 -15.67 0.49
C GLU A 216 4.07 -14.63 0.75
N ILE A 217 4.69 -14.66 1.92
CA ILE A 217 5.79 -13.75 2.27
C ILE A 217 6.98 -13.96 1.32
N ALA A 218 7.33 -15.21 0.98
CA ALA A 218 8.40 -15.51 0.03
C ALA A 218 8.10 -14.95 -1.37
N ALA A 219 6.87 -15.09 -1.86
CA ALA A 219 6.45 -14.52 -3.14
C ALA A 219 6.54 -12.98 -3.14
N ASN A 220 6.06 -12.33 -2.07
CA ASN A 220 6.12 -10.88 -1.92
C ASN A 220 7.57 -10.37 -1.86
N LEU A 221 8.44 -10.97 -1.03
CA LEU A 221 9.85 -10.60 -1.00
C LEU A 221 10.53 -10.84 -2.36
N HIS A 222 10.19 -11.91 -3.08
CA HIS A 222 10.73 -12.15 -4.41
C HIS A 222 10.31 -11.07 -5.40
N SER A 223 9.11 -10.51 -5.31
CA SER A 223 8.73 -9.35 -6.14
C SER A 223 9.43 -8.05 -5.74
N GLU A 224 9.81 -7.91 -4.47
CA GLU A 224 10.28 -6.65 -3.88
C GLU A 224 11.80 -6.51 -3.71
N HIS A 225 12.56 -7.62 -3.82
CA HIS A 225 13.99 -7.65 -3.53
C HIS A 225 14.86 -6.64 -4.30
N VAL A 226 14.39 -6.09 -5.42
CA VAL A 226 15.14 -5.12 -6.25
C VAL A 226 15.08 -3.70 -5.67
N TYR A 227 14.08 -3.39 -4.85
CA TYR A 227 13.83 -2.05 -4.33
C TYR A 227 14.27 -1.85 -2.87
N ARG A 228 14.90 -2.87 -2.28
CA ARG A 228 15.57 -2.81 -0.98
C ARG A 228 17.07 -2.61 -1.17
#